data_AF-A0A947KNX8-F1
#
_entry.id   AF-A0A947KNX8-F1
#
_cell.length_a   1.000
_cell.length_b   1.000
_cell.length_c   1.000
_cell.angle_alpha   90.00
_cell.angle_beta   90.00
_cell.angle_gamma   90.00
#
_symmetry.space_group_name_H-M   'P 1'
#
loop_
_entity.id
_entity.type
_entity.pdbx_description
1 polymer ?
#
loop_
_entity_poly.entity_id
_entity_poly.type
_entity_poly.pdbx_seq_one_letter_code
_entity_poly.pdbx_strand_id
1 'polypeptide(L)'
;MQIFKILFLSIVLLLLSGCARVPFKEKEPLKDAALVYVYVSSESGINDTDRKPSYKITINEKQAEGYMHTNEYMVFDVQAKHTEFLAARADIEIHSLSLDLKAGETYYLRIKSYSDDFGKFEFKQIEHSLGLKELKSTYLAASVEKEKLIDELTEPLKSKDENTAETSKNISKTDELAKAYKLKEQGVLNDEEFEKLKTEILSQ
;
A
#
# COMPACT_ATOMS: atom_id res chain seq x y z
N MET A 1 8.63 51.48 -17.80
CA MET A 1 7.74 51.12 -16.66
C MET A 1 6.85 49.89 -16.92
N GLN A 2 6.63 49.46 -18.17
CA GLN A 2 5.85 48.23 -18.48
C GLN A 2 6.63 46.93 -18.22
N ILE A 3 7.94 46.91 -18.47
CA ILE A 3 8.78 45.70 -18.31
C ILE A 3 8.84 45.24 -16.83
N PHE A 4 8.93 46.17 -15.87
CA PHE A 4 8.88 45.85 -14.44
C PHE A 4 7.52 45.29 -13.99
N LYS A 5 6.42 45.68 -14.63
CA LYS A 5 5.07 45.16 -14.31
C LYS A 5 4.89 43.72 -14.79
N ILE A 6 5.47 43.35 -15.95
CA ILE A 6 5.39 42.00 -16.51
C ILE A 6 6.28 41.03 -15.71
N LEU A 7 7.46 41.48 -15.27
CA LEU A 7 8.37 40.68 -14.44
C LEU A 7 7.76 40.40 -13.05
N PHE A 8 7.06 41.38 -12.46
CA PHE A 8 6.38 41.18 -11.18
C PHE A 8 5.18 40.23 -11.30
N LEU A 9 4.43 40.29 -12.41
CA LEU A 9 3.28 39.41 -12.65
C LEU A 9 3.70 37.94 -12.87
N SER A 10 4.85 37.71 -13.50
CA SER A 10 5.39 36.36 -13.73
C SER A 10 5.98 35.73 -12.46
N ILE A 11 6.59 36.54 -11.58
CA ILE A 11 7.05 36.08 -10.26
C ILE A 11 5.86 35.72 -9.35
N VAL A 12 4.76 36.49 -9.38
CA VAL A 12 3.55 36.17 -8.61
C VAL A 12 2.86 34.90 -9.09
N LEU A 13 2.86 34.61 -10.40
CA LEU A 13 2.32 33.35 -10.94
C LEU A 13 3.17 32.12 -10.55
N LEU A 14 4.49 32.27 -10.49
CA LEU A 14 5.43 31.21 -10.08
C LEU A 14 5.38 30.91 -8.57
N LEU A 15 4.91 31.85 -7.75
CA LEU A 15 4.76 31.65 -6.30
C LEU A 15 3.49 30.84 -5.94
N LEU A 16 2.54 30.68 -6.86
CA LEU A 16 1.32 29.87 -6.65
C LEU A 16 1.47 28.41 -7.11
N SER A 17 2.57 28.06 -7.78
CA SER A 17 2.90 26.66 -8.16
C SER A 17 3.59 25.87 -7.04
N GLY A 18 3.47 26.31 -5.78
CA GLY A 18 3.83 25.47 -4.64
C GLY A 18 3.01 24.19 -4.66
N CYS A 19 3.66 23.04 -4.59
CA CYS A 19 3.02 21.72 -4.63
C CYS A 19 2.06 21.57 -3.43
N ALA A 20 0.80 21.96 -3.62
CA ALA A 20 -0.21 21.93 -2.59
C ALA A 20 -0.62 20.47 -2.32
N ARG A 21 -0.74 20.11 -1.03
CA ARG A 21 -1.26 18.79 -0.64
C ARG A 21 -2.70 18.62 -1.14
N VAL A 22 -3.03 17.43 -1.63
CA VAL A 22 -4.38 17.13 -2.13
C VAL A 22 -5.28 16.80 -0.92
N PRO A 23 -6.33 17.58 -0.63
CA PRO A 23 -7.23 17.28 0.48
C PRO A 23 -8.06 16.04 0.21
N PHE A 24 -8.60 15.43 1.27
CA PHE A 24 -9.52 14.30 1.15
C PHE A 24 -10.69 14.60 0.21
N LYS A 25 -10.91 13.65 -0.71
CA LYS A 25 -12.08 13.61 -1.59
C LYS A 25 -12.64 12.21 -1.55
N GLU A 26 -13.93 12.13 -1.22
CA GLU A 26 -14.68 10.89 -1.25
C GLU A 26 -14.79 10.36 -2.69
N LYS A 27 -14.74 9.05 -2.81
CA LYS A 27 -14.86 8.26 -4.03
C LYS A 27 -15.94 7.22 -3.81
N GLU A 28 -16.65 6.88 -4.88
CA GLU A 28 -17.54 5.73 -4.89
C GLU A 28 -16.74 4.46 -5.18
N PRO A 29 -17.10 3.31 -4.58
CA PRO A 29 -16.47 2.03 -4.89
C PRO A 29 -16.79 1.59 -6.32
N LEU A 30 -15.81 0.94 -6.97
CA LEU A 30 -16.05 0.29 -8.26
C LEU A 30 -17.01 -0.89 -8.11
N LYS A 31 -17.73 -1.20 -9.19
CA LYS A 31 -18.80 -2.23 -9.19
C LYS A 31 -18.35 -3.60 -8.66
N ASP A 32 -17.12 -4.00 -8.97
CA ASP A 32 -16.57 -5.33 -8.65
C ASP A 32 -15.43 -5.27 -7.61
N ALA A 33 -15.29 -4.15 -6.90
CA ALA A 33 -14.26 -3.94 -5.88
C ALA A 33 -14.87 -3.34 -4.61
N ALA A 34 -14.18 -3.56 -3.50
CA ALA A 34 -14.34 -2.78 -2.28
C ALA A 34 -13.42 -1.55 -2.34
N LEU A 35 -13.88 -0.42 -1.83
CA LEU A 35 -13.04 0.76 -1.66
C LEU A 35 -12.49 0.78 -0.25
N VAL A 36 -11.18 0.86 -0.09
CA VAL A 36 -10.52 0.84 1.21
C VAL A 36 -9.72 2.12 1.41
N TYR A 37 -10.13 2.93 2.39
CA TYR A 37 -9.33 4.04 2.87
C TYR A 37 -8.44 3.58 4.01
N VAL A 38 -7.15 3.85 3.91
CA VAL A 38 -6.20 3.68 5.02
C VAL A 38 -5.66 5.06 5.38
N TYR A 39 -5.73 5.45 6.65
CA TYR A 39 -5.31 6.79 7.04
C TYR A 39 -4.66 6.85 8.42
N VAL A 40 -3.81 7.85 8.62
CA VAL A 40 -3.09 8.08 9.87
C VAL A 40 -3.73 9.24 10.62
N SER A 41 -4.39 8.92 11.74
CA SER A 41 -5.02 9.92 12.61
C SER A 41 -3.97 10.68 13.42
N SER A 42 -4.13 11.99 13.58
CA SER A 42 -3.35 12.77 14.55
C SER A 42 -3.94 12.65 15.95
N GLU A 43 -3.13 12.35 16.95
CA GLU A 43 -3.52 12.68 18.33
C GLU A 43 -3.31 14.17 18.62
N SER A 44 -4.18 14.71 19.47
CA SER A 44 -4.01 15.97 20.21
C SER A 44 -3.09 15.77 21.43
N GLY A 45 -1.98 15.07 21.24
CA GLY A 45 -0.93 14.88 22.22
C GLY A 45 0.32 15.58 21.74
N ILE A 46 1.01 16.31 22.61
CA ILE A 46 2.28 16.95 22.29
C ILE A 46 3.25 15.83 21.91
N ASN A 47 3.49 15.67 20.62
CA ASN A 47 4.55 14.81 20.12
C ASN A 47 5.84 15.60 20.30
N ASP A 48 6.41 15.57 21.51
CA ASP A 48 7.65 16.27 21.89
C ASP A 48 8.90 15.59 21.32
N THR A 49 8.71 14.81 20.24
CA THR A 49 9.78 14.14 19.51
C THR A 49 9.78 14.62 18.07
N ASP A 50 10.94 15.02 17.55
CA ASP A 50 11.14 15.39 16.14
C ASP A 50 10.89 14.21 15.17
N ARG A 51 10.54 13.03 15.68
CA ARG A 51 10.27 11.83 14.90
C ARG A 51 8.88 11.94 14.29
N LYS A 52 8.82 12.20 12.98
CA LYS A 52 7.62 12.02 12.17
C LYS A 52 7.53 10.56 11.76
N PRO A 53 6.72 9.71 12.41
CA PRO A 53 6.62 8.32 12.01
C PRO A 53 6.11 8.22 10.57
N SER A 54 6.59 7.21 9.86
CA SER A 54 6.15 6.83 8.53
C SER A 54 5.61 5.40 8.56
N TYR A 55 4.53 5.17 7.84
CA TYR A 55 3.84 3.88 7.79
C TYR A 55 3.82 3.34 6.36
N LYS A 56 4.24 2.10 6.19
CA LYS A 56 4.08 1.35 4.93
C LYS A 56 2.84 0.48 5.03
N ILE A 57 2.11 0.36 3.92
CA ILE A 57 0.92 -0.49 3.82
C ILE A 57 1.23 -1.66 2.92
N THR A 58 0.85 -2.85 3.35
CA THR A 58 0.87 -4.06 2.55
C THR A 58 -0.55 -4.61 2.49
N ILE A 59 -0.99 -5.00 1.30
CA ILE A 59 -2.29 -5.64 1.07
C ILE A 59 -1.99 -7.04 0.54
N ASN A 60 -2.38 -8.05 1.31
CA ASN A 60 -1.91 -9.42 1.20
C ASN A 60 -0.38 -9.46 1.28
N GLU A 61 0.30 -9.88 0.20
CA GLU A 61 1.77 -9.95 0.13
C GLU A 61 2.37 -8.77 -0.65
N LYS A 62 1.54 -7.82 -1.09
CA LYS A 62 1.97 -6.74 -1.97
C LYS A 62 2.05 -5.41 -1.23
N GLN A 63 3.25 -4.86 -1.14
CA GLN A 63 3.47 -3.56 -0.54
C GLN A 63 2.94 -2.45 -1.46
N ALA A 64 2.12 -1.55 -0.92
CA ALA A 64 1.74 -0.32 -1.59
C ALA A 64 2.97 0.57 -1.79
N GLU A 65 2.96 1.34 -2.88
CA GLU A 65 4.01 2.32 -3.14
C GLU A 65 3.95 3.47 -2.13
N GLY A 66 5.13 3.87 -1.64
CA GLY A 66 5.28 5.00 -0.73
C GLY A 66 5.08 4.67 0.74
N TYR A 67 4.84 5.74 1.50
CA TYR A 67 4.65 5.75 2.95
C TYR A 67 3.65 6.85 3.32
N MET A 68 2.94 6.64 4.43
CA MET A 68 2.03 7.64 5.00
C MET A 68 2.63 8.28 6.24
N HIS A 69 2.41 9.57 6.40
CA HIS A 69 2.64 10.31 7.64
C HIS A 69 1.32 10.66 8.33
N THR A 70 1.44 11.26 9.51
CA THR A 70 0.29 11.83 10.24
C THR A 70 -0.54 12.75 9.36
N ASN A 71 -1.86 12.60 9.44
CA ASN A 71 -2.87 13.31 8.64
C ASN A 71 -2.78 13.03 7.14
N GLU A 72 -2.22 11.88 6.76
CA GLU A 72 -2.26 11.40 5.39
C GLU A 72 -3.17 10.18 5.23
N TYR A 73 -3.67 9.99 4.01
CA TYR A 73 -4.43 8.80 3.63
C TYR A 73 -3.96 8.23 2.29
N MET A 74 -4.20 6.93 2.13
CA MET A 74 -4.17 6.19 0.88
C MET A 74 -5.56 5.59 0.63
N VAL A 75 -5.88 5.35 -0.64
CA VAL A 75 -7.16 4.77 -1.07
C VAL A 75 -6.89 3.68 -2.09
N PHE A 76 -7.56 2.55 -1.93
CA PHE A 76 -7.35 1.34 -2.72
C PHE A 76 -8.68 0.79 -3.21
N ASP A 77 -8.74 0.41 -4.49
CA ASP A 77 -9.77 -0.47 -5.02
C ASP A 77 -9.27 -1.90 -4.85
N VAL A 78 -9.93 -2.69 -4.01
CA VAL A 78 -9.50 -4.03 -3.62
C VAL A 78 -10.56 -5.05 -4.03
N GLN A 79 -10.15 -6.16 -4.62
CA GLN A 79 -11.08 -7.23 -5.01
C GLN A 79 -11.94 -7.69 -3.81
N ALA A 80 -13.22 -7.94 -4.06
CA ALA A 80 -14.16 -8.44 -3.04
C ALA A 80 -13.85 -9.88 -2.62
N LYS A 81 -12.94 -10.03 -1.66
CA LYS A 81 -12.51 -11.32 -1.10
C LYS A 81 -11.91 -11.13 0.30
N HIS A 82 -11.62 -12.23 0.97
CA HIS A 82 -10.78 -12.23 2.16
C HIS A 82 -9.43 -11.60 1.84
N THR A 83 -9.07 -10.54 2.59
CA THR A 83 -7.88 -9.74 2.35
C THR A 83 -7.18 -9.43 3.67
N GLU A 84 -5.87 -9.65 3.70
CA GLU A 84 -5.02 -9.21 4.80
C GLU A 84 -4.48 -7.80 4.52
N PHE A 85 -4.49 -6.95 5.53
CA PHE A 85 -3.86 -5.64 5.51
C PHE A 85 -2.81 -5.60 6.59
N LEU A 86 -1.61 -5.13 6.26
CA LEU A 86 -0.55 -4.86 7.22
C LEU A 86 -0.16 -3.39 7.17
N ALA A 87 0.01 -2.81 8.35
CA ALA A 87 0.66 -1.53 8.52
C ALA A 87 2.00 -1.77 9.22
N ALA A 88 3.09 -1.21 8.68
CA ALA A 88 4.42 -1.32 9.25
C ALA A 88 4.98 0.06 9.56
N ARG A 89 5.46 0.26 10.79
CA ARG A 89 6.14 1.49 11.23
C ARG A 89 7.64 1.22 11.32
N ALA A 90 8.41 1.96 10.52
CA ALA A 90 9.87 1.85 10.44
C ALA A 90 10.40 0.41 10.23
N ASP A 91 9.62 -0.44 9.55
CA ASP A 91 9.91 -1.87 9.30
C ASP A 91 10.17 -2.72 10.56
N ILE A 92 9.80 -2.23 11.75
CA ILE A 92 10.06 -2.90 13.03
C ILE A 92 8.73 -3.33 13.66
N GLU A 93 7.77 -2.42 13.77
CA GLU A 93 6.47 -2.73 14.36
C GLU A 93 5.42 -2.90 13.27
N ILE A 94 4.77 -4.07 13.26
CA ILE A 94 3.80 -4.47 12.25
C ILE A 94 2.51 -4.85 12.95
N HIS A 95 1.40 -4.29 12.50
CA HIS A 95 0.06 -4.69 12.90
C HIS A 95 -0.71 -5.13 11.67
N SER A 96 -1.43 -6.24 11.77
CA SER A 96 -2.27 -6.75 10.69
C SER A 96 -3.75 -6.78 11.08
N LEU A 97 -4.61 -6.72 10.06
CA LEU A 97 -6.03 -6.99 10.17
C LEU A 97 -6.49 -7.73 8.92
N SER A 98 -7.41 -8.68 9.07
CA SER A 98 -7.99 -9.41 7.95
C SER A 98 -9.47 -9.08 7.83
N LEU A 99 -9.93 -8.83 6.61
CA LEU A 99 -11.32 -8.45 6.31
C LEU A 99 -11.88 -9.28 5.18
N ASP A 100 -13.17 -9.63 5.31
CA ASP A 100 -13.96 -10.16 4.20
C ASP A 100 -14.59 -8.99 3.43
N LEU A 101 -13.92 -8.59 2.35
CA LEU A 101 -14.34 -7.46 1.54
C LEU A 101 -15.50 -7.82 0.61
N LYS A 102 -16.44 -6.90 0.46
CA LYS A 102 -17.60 -7.03 -0.43
C LYS A 102 -17.58 -5.97 -1.53
N ALA A 103 -18.01 -6.37 -2.73
CA ALA A 103 -18.06 -5.49 -3.88
C ALA A 103 -19.07 -4.35 -3.62
N GLY A 104 -18.70 -3.12 -3.98
CA GLY A 104 -19.53 -1.94 -3.77
C GLY A 104 -19.55 -1.40 -2.33
N GLU A 105 -18.78 -1.99 -1.41
CA GLU A 105 -18.69 -1.52 -0.01
C GLU A 105 -17.43 -0.67 0.20
N THR A 106 -17.50 0.24 1.19
CA THR A 106 -16.36 1.09 1.58
C THR A 106 -15.90 0.79 3.01
N TYR A 107 -14.61 0.59 3.18
CA TYR A 107 -13.97 0.25 4.45
C TYR A 107 -12.98 1.34 4.86
N TYR A 108 -12.89 1.58 6.17
CA TYR A 108 -12.03 2.61 6.75
C TYR A 108 -11.08 1.96 7.75
N LEU A 109 -9.77 2.05 7.49
CA LEU A 109 -8.72 1.52 8.32
C LEU A 109 -7.92 2.67 8.90
N ARG A 110 -7.87 2.75 10.23
CA ARG A 110 -7.17 3.82 10.94
C ARG A 110 -5.87 3.30 11.53
N ILE A 111 -4.81 4.04 11.27
CA ILE A 111 -3.56 4.00 12.03
C ILE A 111 -3.63 5.12 13.07
N LYS A 112 -3.51 4.75 14.35
CA LYS A 112 -3.42 5.71 15.45
C LYS A 112 -2.07 5.55 16.14
N SER A 113 -1.21 6.57 16.01
CA SER A 113 0.06 6.62 16.73
C SER A 113 -0.15 7.18 18.13
N TYR A 114 0.54 6.61 19.11
CA TYR A 114 0.59 7.12 20.48
C TYR A 114 1.91 7.84 20.72
N SER A 115 1.88 8.96 21.45
CA SER A 115 3.06 9.79 21.73
C SER A 115 3.95 9.24 22.85
N ASP A 116 3.43 8.33 23.68
CA ASP A 116 3.99 7.97 24.98
C ASP A 116 4.75 6.64 25.02
N ASP A 117 4.83 5.90 23.91
CA ASP A 117 5.49 4.60 23.93
C ASP A 117 6.26 4.29 22.63
N PHE A 118 7.58 4.12 22.78
CA PHE A 118 8.62 3.38 22.05
C PHE A 118 8.39 2.64 20.71
N GLY A 119 7.20 2.54 20.15
CA GLY A 119 6.92 1.54 19.11
C GLY A 119 5.46 1.51 18.70
N LYS A 120 4.58 1.81 19.65
CA LYS A 120 3.21 1.36 19.58
C LYS A 120 2.36 2.26 18.71
N PHE A 121 1.58 1.60 17.86
CA PHE A 121 0.46 2.20 17.16
C PHE A 121 -0.67 1.18 17.09
N GLU A 122 -1.87 1.67 16.86
CA GLU A 122 -3.04 0.85 16.60
C GLU A 122 -3.34 0.83 15.11
N PHE A 123 -3.69 -0.34 14.58
CA PHE A 123 -4.26 -0.49 13.25
C PHE A 123 -5.60 -1.22 13.33
N LYS A 124 -6.70 -0.52 13.04
CA LYS A 124 -8.06 -1.08 13.18
C LYS A 124 -8.99 -0.63 12.06
N GLN A 125 -9.94 -1.49 11.72
CA GLN A 125 -11.15 -1.06 11.03
C GLN A 125 -12.00 -0.19 11.96
N ILE A 126 -12.63 0.83 11.40
CA ILE A 126 -13.56 1.71 12.11
C ILE A 126 -14.88 1.84 11.36
N GLU A 127 -15.89 2.28 12.09
CA GLU A 127 -17.22 2.58 11.56
C GLU A 127 -17.20 3.72 10.53
N HIS A 128 -18.07 3.60 9.52
CA HIS A 128 -18.19 4.51 8.39
C HIS A 128 -18.30 5.99 8.80
N SER A 129 -19.19 6.30 9.75
CA SER A 129 -19.45 7.68 10.19
C SER A 129 -18.25 8.33 10.87
N LEU A 130 -17.47 7.55 11.63
CA LEU A 130 -16.25 8.02 12.28
C LEU A 130 -15.12 8.18 11.25
N GLY A 131 -14.94 7.20 10.36
CA GLY A 131 -13.91 7.26 9.32
C GLY A 131 -14.05 8.46 8.41
N LEU A 132 -15.26 8.74 7.90
CA LEU A 132 -15.52 9.94 7.10
C LEU A 132 -15.25 11.24 7.87
N LYS A 133 -15.56 11.27 9.17
CA LYS A 133 -15.30 12.44 10.00
C LYS A 133 -13.80 12.71 10.14
N GLU A 134 -13.00 11.69 10.43
CA GLU A 134 -11.55 11.82 10.61
C GLU A 134 -10.82 12.10 9.28
N LEU A 135 -11.25 11.48 8.17
CA LEU A 135 -10.68 11.67 6.84
C LEU A 135 -10.81 13.11 6.32
N LYS A 136 -11.83 13.87 6.72
CA LYS A 136 -11.98 15.28 6.31
C LYS A 136 -10.80 16.17 6.71
N SER A 137 -10.02 15.77 7.72
CA SER A 137 -8.79 16.47 8.13
C SER A 137 -7.50 15.91 7.54
N THR A 138 -7.58 14.92 6.63
CA THR A 138 -6.41 14.29 6.02
C THR A 138 -6.15 14.76 4.59
N TYR A 139 -4.94 14.45 4.11
CA TYR A 139 -4.47 14.75 2.76
C TYR A 139 -3.96 13.48 2.08
N LEU A 140 -4.02 13.41 0.76
CA LEU A 140 -3.48 12.26 0.02
C LEU A 140 -1.97 12.15 0.30
N ALA A 141 -1.51 10.95 0.61
CA ALA A 141 -0.09 10.68 0.86
C ALA A 141 0.75 11.10 -0.36
N ALA A 142 1.76 11.95 -0.12
CA ALA A 142 2.56 12.57 -1.18
C ALA A 142 3.44 11.57 -1.95
N SER A 143 3.68 10.39 -1.38
CA SER A 143 4.54 9.33 -1.89
C SER A 143 3.83 8.38 -2.87
N VAL A 144 2.52 8.54 -3.07
CA VAL A 144 1.75 7.79 -4.07
C VAL A 144 1.83 8.56 -5.38
N GLU A 145 2.61 8.06 -6.35
CA GLU A 145 2.51 8.57 -7.72
C GLU A 145 1.08 8.38 -8.21
N LYS A 146 0.48 9.47 -8.71
CA LYS A 146 -0.97 9.67 -8.93
C LYS A 146 -1.69 8.63 -9.81
N GLU A 147 -1.02 7.67 -10.42
CA GLU A 147 -1.56 6.89 -11.54
C GLU A 147 -1.37 5.36 -11.49
N LYS A 148 -0.72 4.76 -10.48
CA LYS A 148 -0.37 3.31 -10.52
C LYS A 148 -1.11 2.35 -9.57
N LEU A 149 -2.13 2.81 -8.85
CA LEU A 149 -2.81 1.95 -7.87
C LEU A 149 -3.89 1.01 -8.46
N ILE A 150 -4.29 1.20 -9.72
CA ILE A 150 -5.40 0.43 -10.29
C ILE A 150 -4.91 -0.92 -10.85
N ASP A 151 -3.86 -0.96 -11.67
CA ASP A 151 -3.63 -2.14 -12.52
C ASP A 151 -3.16 -3.40 -11.78
N GLU A 152 -2.37 -3.28 -10.72
CA GLU A 152 -1.68 -4.46 -10.14
C GLU A 152 -2.28 -4.91 -8.79
N LEU A 153 -3.39 -4.31 -8.34
CA LEU A 153 -4.19 -4.78 -7.19
C LEU A 153 -5.62 -5.21 -7.60
N THR A 154 -6.02 -4.93 -8.86
CA THR A 154 -7.34 -5.26 -9.41
C THR A 154 -7.34 -6.33 -10.49
N GLU A 155 -6.18 -6.89 -10.88
CA GLU A 155 -6.18 -7.96 -11.89
C GLU A 155 -6.95 -9.20 -11.38
N PRO A 156 -8.05 -9.61 -12.05
CA PRO A 156 -8.59 -10.94 -11.84
C PRO A 156 -7.49 -11.94 -12.22
N LEU A 157 -7.37 -13.02 -11.45
CA LEU A 157 -6.63 -14.22 -11.87
C LEU A 157 -7.23 -14.69 -13.20
N LYS A 158 -6.75 -14.15 -14.32
CA LYS A 158 -6.88 -14.80 -15.62
C LYS A 158 -6.11 -16.09 -15.46
N SER A 159 -6.85 -17.19 -15.47
CA SER A 159 -6.34 -18.51 -15.82
C SER A 159 -5.39 -18.34 -17.00
N LYS A 160 -4.10 -18.51 -16.71
CA LYS A 160 -3.05 -18.45 -17.73
C LYS A 160 -3.06 -19.80 -18.43
N ASP A 161 -3.97 -19.93 -19.39
CA ASP A 161 -3.73 -20.83 -20.51
C ASP A 161 -2.50 -20.32 -21.28
N GLU A 162 -1.73 -21.30 -21.72
CA GLU A 162 -0.44 -21.23 -22.37
C GLU A 162 -0.41 -20.26 -23.57
N ASN A 163 0.50 -19.28 -23.55
CA ASN A 163 1.68 -19.27 -24.43
C ASN A 163 2.54 -18.01 -24.24
N THR A 164 3.74 -18.27 -23.72
CA THR A 164 5.05 -17.86 -24.26
C THR A 164 5.25 -16.42 -24.76
N ALA A 165 5.98 -15.64 -23.98
CA ALA A 165 7.15 -14.90 -24.45
C ALA A 165 8.09 -14.64 -23.26
N GLU A 166 9.27 -15.26 -23.34
CA GLU A 166 10.36 -15.17 -22.38
C GLU A 166 10.91 -13.76 -22.28
N THR A 167 11.33 -13.36 -21.08
CA THR A 167 12.49 -12.50 -20.94
C THR A 167 13.33 -13.02 -19.79
N SER A 168 14.43 -13.66 -20.17
CA SER A 168 15.41 -14.29 -19.29
C SER A 168 15.94 -13.29 -18.26
N LYS A 169 15.63 -13.53 -16.99
CA LYS A 169 16.49 -13.09 -15.89
C LYS A 169 17.20 -14.33 -15.38
N ASN A 170 18.53 -14.27 -15.42
CA ASN A 170 19.45 -15.28 -14.94
C ASN A 170 19.24 -15.45 -13.42
N ILE A 171 18.37 -16.37 -13.04
CA ILE A 171 18.10 -16.72 -11.63
C ILE A 171 19.18 -17.72 -11.24
N SER A 172 19.83 -17.50 -10.08
CA SER A 172 20.87 -18.40 -9.60
C SER A 172 20.27 -19.76 -9.25
N LYS A 173 20.98 -20.86 -9.56
CA LYS A 173 20.58 -22.24 -9.18
C LYS A 173 20.24 -22.36 -7.69
N THR A 174 20.88 -21.56 -6.84
CA THR A 174 20.61 -21.52 -5.40
C THR A 174 19.23 -20.95 -5.08
N ASP A 175 18.77 -19.94 -5.84
CA ASP A 175 17.44 -19.34 -5.67
C ASP A 175 16.33 -20.29 -6.13
N GLU A 176 16.60 -21.08 -7.18
CA GLU A 176 15.68 -22.10 -7.67
C GLU A 176 15.55 -23.26 -6.69
N LEU A 177 16.66 -23.72 -6.10
CA LEU A 177 16.64 -24.73 -5.04
C LEU A 177 15.90 -24.24 -3.78
N ALA A 178 16.09 -22.98 -3.39
CA ALA A 178 15.39 -22.39 -2.25
C ALA A 178 13.87 -22.32 -2.47
N LYS A 179 13.43 -22.01 -3.70
CA LYS A 179 12.00 -22.05 -4.07
C LYS A 179 11.46 -23.47 -4.07
N ALA A 180 12.17 -24.44 -4.65
CA ALA A 180 11.77 -25.85 -4.64
C ALA A 180 11.62 -26.38 -3.21
N TYR A 181 12.50 -25.99 -2.29
CA TYR A 181 12.44 -26.41 -0.89
C TYR A 181 11.21 -25.83 -0.17
N LYS A 182 10.89 -24.55 -0.40
CA LYS A 182 9.66 -23.93 0.13
C LYS A 182 8.40 -24.62 -0.36
N LEU A 183 8.36 -25.01 -1.65
CA LEU A 183 7.21 -25.74 -2.22
C LEU A 183 7.05 -27.13 -1.59
N LYS A 184 8.15 -27.80 -1.24
CA LYS A 184 8.12 -29.05 -0.48
C LYS A 184 7.60 -28.85 0.95
N GLU A 185 8.08 -27.84 1.67
CA GLU A 185 7.59 -27.54 3.04
C GLU A 185 6.10 -27.18 3.05
N GLN A 186 5.61 -26.54 1.98
CA GLN A 186 4.20 -26.21 1.79
C GLN A 186 3.34 -27.41 1.34
N GLY A 187 3.94 -28.59 1.15
CA GLY A 187 3.25 -29.81 0.69
C GLY A 187 2.79 -29.75 -0.76
N VAL A 188 3.27 -28.77 -1.54
CA VAL A 188 2.97 -28.60 -2.97
C VAL A 188 3.74 -29.61 -3.82
N LEU A 189 4.94 -29.98 -3.38
CA LEU A 189 5.76 -31.04 -3.97
C LEU A 189 5.89 -32.20 -2.98
N ASN A 190 5.73 -33.43 -3.48
CA ASN A 190 6.11 -34.61 -2.72
C ASN A 190 7.64 -34.86 -2.79
N ASP A 191 8.14 -35.81 -1.99
CA ASP A 191 9.57 -36.09 -1.90
C ASP A 191 10.21 -36.51 -3.24
N GLU A 192 9.48 -37.26 -4.08
CA GLU A 192 9.96 -37.76 -5.37
C GLU A 192 10.00 -36.64 -6.41
N GLU A 193 8.98 -35.79 -6.46
CA GLU A 193 8.89 -34.61 -7.32
C GLU A 193 9.98 -33.58 -6.97
N PHE A 194 10.24 -33.39 -5.68
CA PHE A 194 11.29 -32.50 -5.21
C PHE A 194 12.69 -32.98 -5.63
N GLU A 195 13.02 -34.26 -5.46
CA GLU A 195 14.34 -34.78 -5.84
C GLU A 195 14.55 -34.77 -7.36
N LYS A 196 13.49 -35.00 -8.14
CA LYS A 196 13.53 -34.87 -9.60
C LYS A 196 13.82 -33.42 -10.02
N LEU A 197 13.11 -32.45 -9.44
CA LEU A 197 13.27 -31.03 -9.73
C LEU A 197 14.64 -30.49 -9.29
N LYS A 198 15.13 -30.91 -8.13
CA LYS A 198 16.48 -30.60 -7.63
C LYS A 198 17.56 -31.11 -8.57
N THR A 199 17.40 -32.31 -9.13
CA THR A 199 18.35 -32.88 -10.09
C THR A 199 18.38 -32.09 -11.40
N GLU A 200 17.21 -31.62 -11.85
CA GLU A 200 17.06 -30.79 -13.05
C GLU A 200 17.69 -29.40 -12.89
N ILE A 201 17.50 -28.75 -11.73
CA ILE A 201 18.12 -27.44 -11.42
C ILE A 201 19.65 -27.56 -11.35
N LEU A 202 20.17 -28.66 -10.80
CA LEU A 202 21.61 -28.88 -10.67
C LEU A 202 22.29 -29.24 -11.99
N SER A 203 21.54 -29.80 -12.95
CA SER A 203 22.05 -30.27 -14.24
C SER A 203 21.99 -29.24 -15.39
N GLN A 204 21.20 -28.17 -15.25
CA GLN A 204 21.28 -26.96 -16.10
C GLN A 204 22.60 -26.21 -15.91
#